data_AF-A0A516P4F7-F1
#
_entry.id   AF-A0A516P4F7-F1
#
_cell.length_a   1.000
_cell.length_b   1.000
_cell.length_c   1.000
_cell.angle_alpha   90.00
_cell.angle_beta   90.00
_cell.angle_gamma   90.00
#
_symmetry.space_group_name_H-M   'P 1'
#
loop_
_entity.id
_entity.type
_entity.pdbx_description
1 polymer ?
#
loop_
_entity_poly.entity_id
_entity_poly.type
_entity_poly.pdbx_seq_one_letter_code
_entity_poly.pdbx_strand_id
1 'polypeptide(L)'
;MKKLIFLIPLIMGCSRDSSENTLCTQEWTVMEYCTRSSGCPVVGCGETPMTLDRTFKCADVEGVKEGDLVIYKEESSCAKFYRKYIKKIR
;
A
#
# COMPACT_ATOMS: atom_id res chain seq x y z
N MET A 1 1.28 -20.61 49.91
CA MET A 1 0.61 -20.48 48.60
C MET A 1 1.48 -19.65 47.66
N LYS A 2 1.28 -19.80 46.35
CA LYS A 2 2.24 -19.69 45.24
C LYS A 2 3.08 -18.38 45.15
N LYS A 3 4.36 -18.57 44.84
CA LYS A 3 5.31 -17.56 44.33
C LYS A 3 4.94 -17.21 42.88
N LEU A 4 4.90 -15.92 42.55
CA LEU A 4 4.76 -15.43 41.17
C LEU A 4 6.10 -14.84 40.74
N ILE A 5 6.86 -15.64 40.00
CA ILE A 5 8.00 -15.19 39.19
C ILE A 5 7.51 -15.25 37.76
N PHE A 6 7.39 -14.10 37.09
CA PHE A 6 7.21 -14.03 35.66
C PHE A 6 8.54 -13.60 35.03
N LEU A 7 9.32 -14.60 34.61
CA LEU A 7 10.43 -14.46 33.69
C LEU A 7 9.87 -14.76 32.29
N ILE A 8 9.85 -13.77 31.40
CA ILE A 8 9.72 -14.01 29.96
C ILE A 8 10.85 -13.27 29.25
N PRO A 9 11.91 -13.97 28.82
CA PRO A 9 12.78 -13.50 27.76
C PRO A 9 12.22 -14.03 26.44
N LEU A 10 11.56 -13.17 25.67
CA LEU A 10 11.22 -13.48 24.28
C LEU A 10 12.27 -12.84 23.37
N ILE A 11 13.29 -13.65 23.12
CA ILE A 11 14.22 -13.51 22.01
C ILE A 11 13.46 -13.86 20.72
N MET A 12 13.13 -12.83 19.94
CA MET A 12 13.05 -12.87 18.47
C MET A 12 13.78 -11.59 18.05
N GLY A 13 15.03 -11.66 17.60
CA GLY A 13 15.39 -12.37 16.40
C GLY A 13 15.11 -11.51 15.17
N CYS A 14 15.57 -10.26 15.15
CA CYS A 14 15.85 -9.60 13.88
C CYS A 14 17.35 -9.73 13.64
N SER A 15 17.76 -10.84 13.02
CA SER A 15 19.01 -10.88 12.26
C SER A 15 18.94 -9.75 11.26
N ARG A 16 19.52 -8.60 11.60
CA ARG A 16 19.74 -7.53 10.63
C ARG A 16 21.06 -7.87 9.94
N ASP A 17 20.99 -8.95 9.18
CA ASP A 17 22.05 -9.40 8.31
C ASP A 17 22.33 -8.29 7.31
N SER A 18 23.60 -7.91 7.31
CA SER A 18 24.23 -6.97 6.43
C SER A 18 24.32 -7.55 5.02
N SER A 19 23.43 -7.12 4.12
CA SER A 19 23.65 -7.27 2.67
C SER A 19 22.92 -6.20 1.87
N GLU A 20 23.73 -5.37 1.21
CA GLU A 20 23.49 -4.77 -0.10
C GLU A 20 22.10 -4.21 -0.40
N ASN A 21 21.94 -2.88 -0.28
CA ASN A 21 21.17 -2.01 -1.19
C ASN A 21 19.86 -2.57 -1.79
N THR A 22 19.10 -3.33 -1.03
CA THR A 22 17.80 -3.85 -1.46
C THR A 22 16.81 -2.73 -1.20
N LEU A 23 16.43 -2.01 -2.26
CA LEU A 23 15.33 -1.06 -2.22
C LEU A 23 14.13 -1.77 -1.59
N CYS A 24 13.79 -1.42 -0.35
CA CYS A 24 12.69 -2.03 0.36
C CYS A 24 11.44 -1.91 -0.49
N THR A 25 10.83 -3.04 -0.85
CA THR A 25 9.56 -3.09 -1.58
C THR A 25 8.52 -3.88 -0.81
N GLN A 26 7.25 -3.53 -1.04
CA GLN A 26 6.08 -4.23 -0.51
C GLN A 26 5.09 -4.48 -1.65
N GLU A 27 4.38 -5.58 -1.59
CA GLU A 27 3.36 -5.91 -2.59
C GLU A 27 1.98 -5.86 -1.97
N TRP A 28 1.04 -5.24 -2.70
CA TRP A 28 -0.33 -5.04 -2.27
C TRP A 28 -1.31 -5.37 -3.38
N THR A 29 -2.41 -6.03 -3.03
CA THR A 29 -3.61 -6.05 -3.88
C THR A 29 -4.30 -4.70 -3.76
N VAL A 30 -4.50 -4.02 -4.89
CA VAL A 30 -5.13 -2.71 -4.95
C VAL A 30 -6.26 -2.70 -5.96
N MET A 31 -7.24 -1.82 -5.74
CA MET A 31 -8.24 -1.47 -6.74
C MET A 31 -7.98 -0.05 -7.22
N GLU A 32 -7.73 0.11 -8.52
CA GLU A 32 -7.49 1.39 -9.17
C GLU A 32 -8.69 1.76 -10.03
N TYR A 33 -9.13 3.02 -9.93
CA TYR A 33 -10.18 3.58 -10.78
C TYR A 33 -9.96 5.09 -10.93
N CYS A 34 -10.69 5.71 -11.85
CA CYS A 34 -10.64 7.15 -12.02
C CYS A 34 -12.05 7.77 -11.99
N THR A 35 -12.10 9.06 -11.68
CA THR A 35 -13.28 9.88 -11.95
C THR A 35 -12.89 10.98 -12.92
N ARG A 36 -13.76 11.28 -13.88
CA ARG A 36 -13.55 12.32 -14.89
C ARG A 36 -14.67 13.37 -14.78
N SER A 37 -14.29 14.64 -14.87
CA SER A 37 -15.23 15.75 -14.93
C SER A 37 -15.97 15.78 -16.27
N SER A 38 -17.24 16.19 -16.26
CA SER A 38 -18.01 16.37 -17.49
C SER A 38 -17.32 17.37 -18.42
N GLY A 39 -17.32 17.10 -19.72
CA GLY A 39 -16.68 17.94 -20.73
C GLY A 39 -15.15 17.75 -20.90
N CYS A 40 -14.51 16.91 -20.08
CA CYS A 40 -13.09 16.59 -20.25
C CYS A 40 -12.83 15.48 -21.27
N PRO A 41 -11.70 15.52 -22.01
CA PRO A 41 -11.32 14.47 -22.95
C PRO A 41 -11.15 13.13 -22.23
N VAL A 42 -11.26 12.03 -22.98
CA VAL A 42 -10.99 10.69 -22.46
C VAL A 42 -9.51 10.58 -22.13
N VAL A 43 -9.18 10.40 -20.86
CA VAL A 43 -7.81 10.36 -20.36
C VAL A 43 -7.44 8.96 -19.91
N GLY A 44 -7.31 8.02 -20.86
CA GLY A 44 -6.69 6.69 -20.67
C GLY A 44 -7.17 5.83 -19.50
N CYS A 45 -8.23 6.22 -18.81
CA CYS A 45 -8.65 5.63 -17.55
C CYS A 45 -9.98 4.92 -17.81
N GLY A 46 -9.98 3.61 -17.59
CA GLY A 46 -11.22 2.85 -17.59
C GLY A 46 -12.10 3.36 -16.45
N GLU A 47 -13.35 3.70 -16.73
CA GLU A 47 -14.33 4.05 -15.71
C GLU A 47 -14.61 2.87 -14.77
N THR A 48 -14.31 1.65 -15.23
CA THR A 48 -14.43 0.42 -14.46
C THR A 48 -13.23 0.24 -13.53
N PRO A 49 -13.46 0.04 -12.21
CA PRO A 49 -12.41 -0.30 -11.28
C PRO A 49 -11.67 -1.58 -11.68
N MET A 50 -10.35 -1.55 -11.60
CA MET A 50 -9.49 -2.70 -11.86
C MET A 50 -8.78 -3.12 -10.58
N THR A 51 -8.89 -4.39 -10.21
CA THR A 51 -8.14 -4.98 -9.10
C THR A 51 -6.89 -5.67 -9.62
N LEU A 52 -5.73 -5.32 -9.08
CA LEU A 52 -4.45 -5.92 -9.46
C LEU A 52 -3.46 -5.88 -8.29
N ASP A 53 -2.43 -6.73 -8.38
CA ASP A 53 -1.32 -6.71 -7.46
C ASP A 53 -0.25 -5.71 -7.95
N ARG A 54 0.26 -4.90 -7.04
CA ARG A 54 1.23 -3.84 -7.31
C ARG A 54 2.37 -3.89 -6.29
N THR A 55 3.59 -3.78 -6.79
CA THR A 55 4.79 -3.60 -5.97
C THR A 55 5.08 -2.11 -5.78
N PHE A 56 5.26 -1.71 -4.52
CA PHE A 56 5.55 -0.35 -4.09
C PHE A 56 6.89 -0.29 -3.38
N LYS A 57 7.54 0.87 -3.37
CA LYS A 57 8.64 1.11 -2.43
C LYS A 57 8.04 1.25 -1.04
N CYS A 58 8.70 0.72 -0.01
CA CYS A 58 8.21 0.80 1.36
C CYS A 58 7.93 2.24 1.83
N ALA A 59 8.72 3.21 1.36
CA ALA A 59 8.53 4.63 1.67
C ALA A 59 7.24 5.21 1.06
N ASP A 60 6.79 4.71 -0.09
CA ASP A 60 5.58 5.21 -0.77
C ASP A 60 4.30 4.71 -0.11
N VAL A 61 4.40 3.65 0.71
CA VAL A 61 3.28 3.01 1.42
C VAL A 61 3.49 3.00 2.93
N GLU A 62 4.38 3.86 3.43
CA GLU A 62 4.60 4.01 4.86
C GLU A 62 3.33 4.54 5.52
N GLY A 63 2.81 3.81 6.52
CA GLY A 63 1.59 4.17 7.24
C GLY A 63 0.28 3.82 6.52
N VAL A 64 0.32 3.33 5.28
CA VAL A 64 -0.87 2.84 4.56
C VAL A 64 -1.44 1.60 5.23
N LYS A 65 -2.77 1.55 5.36
CA LYS A 65 -3.53 0.45 5.96
C LYS A 65 -4.48 -0.18 4.95
N GLU A 66 -4.88 -1.41 5.22
CA GLU A 66 -5.94 -2.08 4.45
C GLU A 66 -7.24 -1.27 4.55
N GLY A 67 -7.86 -1.04 3.40
CA GLY A 67 -9.05 -0.21 3.23
C GLY A 67 -8.76 1.24 2.83
N ASP A 68 -7.53 1.74 2.99
CA ASP A 68 -7.19 3.12 2.68
C ASP A 68 -7.42 3.44 1.20
N LEU A 69 -8.00 4.62 0.95
CA LEU A 69 -8.24 5.17 -0.38
C LEU A 69 -7.40 6.42 -0.56
N VAL A 70 -6.56 6.44 -1.59
CA VAL A 70 -5.68 7.58 -1.90
C VAL A 70 -5.90 8.05 -3.33
N ILE A 71 -5.65 9.34 -3.57
CA ILE A 71 -5.50 9.89 -4.92
C ILE A 71 -4.01 9.78 -5.27
N TYR A 72 -3.66 8.91 -6.22
CA TYR A 72 -2.26 8.66 -6.59
C TYR A 72 -1.83 9.39 -7.85
N LYS A 73 -2.78 9.93 -8.62
CA LYS A 73 -2.54 10.76 -9.80
C LYS A 73 -3.70 11.72 -9.99
N GLU A 74 -3.39 12.96 -10.35
CA GLU A 74 -4.36 13.96 -10.78
C GLU A 74 -3.91 14.48 -12.14
N GLU A 75 -4.78 14.41 -13.14
CA GLU A 75 -4.53 14.96 -14.47
C GLU A 75 -5.38 16.21 -14.67
N SER A 76 -4.73 17.36 -14.44
CA SER A 76 -5.37 18.67 -14.47
C SER A 76 -6.63 18.69 -13.58
N SER A 77 -7.54 19.64 -13.81
CA SER A 77 -8.88 19.63 -13.19
C SER A 77 -9.84 18.59 -13.79
N CYS A 78 -9.33 17.69 -14.65
CA CYS A 78 -10.16 16.85 -15.50
C CYS A 78 -10.33 15.43 -14.99
N ALA A 79 -9.30 14.84 -14.38
CA ALA A 79 -9.41 13.50 -13.84
C ALA A 79 -8.59 13.30 -12.57
N LYS A 80 -9.16 12.48 -11.68
CA LYS A 80 -8.50 12.00 -10.47
C LYS A 80 -8.45 10.48 -10.50
N PHE A 81 -7.30 9.93 -10.14
CA PHE A 81 -7.05 8.51 -10.12
C PHE A 81 -6.92 8.06 -8.67
N TYR A 82 -7.77 7.13 -8.29
CA TYR A 82 -7.91 6.61 -6.95
C TYR A 82 -7.32 5.21 -6.88
N ARG A 83 -6.67 4.92 -5.77
CA ARG A 83 -6.18 3.58 -5.42
C ARG A 83 -6.70 3.22 -4.04
N LYS A 84 -7.42 2.12 -3.96
CA LYS A 84 -7.80 1.50 -2.69
C LYS A 84 -6.85 0.35 -2.38
N TYR A 85 -6.21 0.38 -1.23
CA TYR A 85 -5.37 -0.72 -0.74
C TYR A 85 -6.27 -1.79 -0.13
N ILE A 86 -6.40 -2.94 -0.79
CA ILE A 86 -7.31 -4.01 -0.35
C ILE A 86 -6.61 -4.88 0.69
N LYS A 87 -5.42 -5.37 0.36
CA LYS A 87 -4.71 -6.35 1.18
C LYS A 87 -3.19 -6.25 0.98
N LYS A 88 -2.44 -6.35 2.08
CA LYS A 88 -0.98 -6.51 2.00
C LYS A 88 -0.62 -7.97 1.71
N ILE A 89 0.25 -8.19 0.72
CA ILE A 89 0.70 -9.53 0.33
C ILE A 89 2.04 -9.86 0.99
N ARG A 90 3.03 -8.96 0.88
CA ARG A 90 4.37 -9.08 1.47
C ARG A 90 4.97 -7.72 1.78
#